data_AF-K0YSJ4-F1
#
_entry.id   AF-K0YSJ4-F1
#
_cell.length_a   1.000
_cell.length_b   1.000
_cell.length_c   1.000
_cell.angle_alpha   90.00
_cell.angle_beta   90.00
_cell.angle_gamma   90.00
#
_symmetry.space_group_name_H-M   'P 1'
#
loop_
_entity.id
_entity.type
_entity.pdbx_description
1 polymer ?
#
loop_
_entity_poly.entity_id
_entity_poly.type
_entity_poly.pdbx_seq_one_letter_code
_entity_poly.pdbx_strand_id
1 'polypeptide(L)'
;MSLRKLDAALRKCNFSPSGFAAELDEAWQDWARGLESPTQRAVSGWLQLGELNALRVAIALFVTGHRVSKGQVEEFLPEATCLCDGQQRLRARWRLSPLQISIDGKEHTWFVPSDPRSVPGVPLPADHVLGLGGATNSLLAWTPREHFGTVLDLGCGSGAQALAATAHADSVTGVDILPRALGAAGVAAQLAGESVELLQSDMFSAVRGRRFDLIVSNPPFVITPQQAREGERFTYRDGGRDGDDLVAELVAALPEYLSEGGVAALICNWQITGQWRERWDSWLSHSPLDAWVCLREVASPAAYAKMWLRDEGLIPGTAEYAARERLWLDDFDRRGITGVGFGYVLLHRGQGVPVRRFEDALGTDRAPGSEFASHLLTAFARERGGGLEDTALKEARLVVPHDVTEERFYTPGAQDPQVIMLHQGGGVGRQIRVDTALAGLAGACDGELAIGQIIGALSVLLDADKGELERELLPRVRDLYWQGFLRETADSPVRF
;
A
#
# COMPACT_ATOMS: atom_id res chain seq x y z
N MET A 1 11.34 -19.72 -21.15
CA MET A 1 12.79 -19.66 -21.46
C MET A 1 13.24 -18.33 -22.07
N SER A 2 12.42 -17.60 -22.84
CA SER A 2 12.80 -16.29 -23.40
C SER A 2 12.74 -15.12 -22.39
N LEU A 3 11.66 -15.04 -21.59
CA LEU A 3 11.47 -13.94 -20.63
C LEU A 3 12.52 -13.94 -19.50
N ARG A 4 12.93 -15.11 -18.98
CA ARG A 4 14.03 -15.16 -17.99
C ARG A 4 15.36 -14.60 -18.53
N LYS A 5 15.62 -14.76 -19.84
CA LYS A 5 16.81 -14.14 -20.45
C LYS A 5 16.67 -12.62 -20.51
N LEU A 6 15.46 -12.13 -20.81
CA LEU A 6 15.16 -10.71 -20.78
C LEU A 6 15.33 -10.12 -19.38
N ASP A 7 14.83 -10.76 -18.32
CA ASP A 7 15.06 -10.33 -16.93
C ASP A 7 16.57 -10.20 -16.62
N ALA A 8 17.35 -11.24 -16.93
CA ALA A 8 18.80 -11.21 -16.73
C ALA A 8 19.48 -10.07 -17.52
N ALA A 9 19.05 -9.82 -18.75
CA ALA A 9 19.56 -8.74 -19.58
C ALA A 9 19.21 -7.35 -19.02
N LEU A 10 17.96 -7.15 -18.56
CA LEU A 10 17.50 -5.92 -17.92
C LEU A 10 18.29 -5.62 -16.65
N ARG A 11 18.53 -6.63 -15.79
CA ARG A 11 19.37 -6.47 -14.60
C ARG A 11 20.82 -6.13 -14.97
N LYS A 12 21.39 -6.84 -15.95
CA LYS A 12 22.76 -6.62 -16.41
C LYS A 12 22.98 -5.20 -16.94
N CYS A 13 22.00 -4.63 -17.64
CA CYS A 13 22.08 -3.25 -18.12
C CYS A 13 21.60 -2.21 -17.09
N ASN A 14 21.41 -2.59 -15.82
CA ASN A 14 20.91 -1.70 -14.77
C ASN A 14 19.58 -1.01 -15.11
N PHE A 15 18.60 -1.77 -15.61
CA PHE A 15 17.23 -1.28 -15.81
C PHE A 15 16.53 -1.04 -14.46
N SER A 16 16.84 0.09 -13.83
CA SER A 16 16.43 0.46 -12.49
C SER A 16 16.28 1.99 -12.38
N PRO A 17 15.64 2.53 -11.33
CA PRO A 17 15.54 3.98 -11.15
C PRO A 17 16.91 4.70 -11.15
N SER A 18 17.96 4.08 -10.60
CA SER A 18 19.30 4.66 -10.61
C SER A 18 19.94 4.62 -11.99
N GLY A 19 19.73 3.56 -12.77
CA GLY A 19 20.17 3.50 -14.16
C GLY A 19 19.44 4.51 -15.05
N PHE A 20 18.13 4.70 -14.83
CA PHE A 20 17.35 5.70 -15.57
C PHE A 20 17.84 7.11 -15.27
N ALA A 21 18.09 7.44 -14.00
CA ALA A 21 18.66 8.71 -13.60
C ALA A 21 20.03 8.95 -14.23
N ALA A 22 20.89 7.93 -14.33
CA ALA A 22 22.20 8.04 -14.95
C ALA A 22 22.15 8.35 -16.47
N GLU A 23 21.14 7.87 -17.18
CA GLU A 23 21.00 8.12 -18.63
C GLU A 23 20.18 9.37 -18.96
N LEU A 24 19.14 9.68 -18.18
CA LEU A 24 18.15 10.73 -18.47
C LEU A 24 18.30 11.98 -17.61
N ASP A 25 19.07 11.92 -16.51
CA ASP A 25 19.29 13.03 -15.58
C ASP A 25 17.98 13.70 -15.12
N GLU A 26 17.85 15.03 -15.26
CA GLU A 26 16.63 15.78 -14.91
C GLU A 26 15.38 15.24 -15.62
N ALA A 27 15.50 14.73 -16.85
CA ALA A 27 14.36 14.19 -17.59
C ALA A 27 13.78 12.92 -16.94
N TRP A 28 14.52 12.22 -16.08
CA TRP A 28 13.95 11.13 -15.28
C TRP A 28 13.09 11.65 -14.12
N GLN A 29 13.50 12.75 -13.49
CA GLN A 29 12.73 13.36 -12.41
C GLN A 29 11.38 13.89 -12.91
N ASP A 30 11.38 14.48 -14.10
CA ASP A 30 10.16 14.91 -14.79
C ASP A 30 9.24 13.73 -15.11
N TRP A 31 9.80 12.63 -15.64
CA TRP A 31 9.05 11.40 -15.89
C TRP A 31 8.37 10.85 -14.63
N ALA A 32 9.09 10.86 -13.50
CA ALA A 32 8.57 10.39 -12.22
C ALA A 32 7.38 11.25 -11.74
N ARG A 33 7.38 12.55 -12.09
CA ARG A 33 6.27 13.48 -11.81
C ARG A 33 5.15 13.45 -12.87
N GLY A 34 5.24 12.55 -13.85
CA GLY A 34 4.25 12.42 -14.93
C GLY A 34 4.46 13.39 -16.11
N LEU A 35 5.55 14.15 -16.13
CA LEU A 35 5.94 15.01 -17.24
C LEU A 35 6.72 14.19 -18.26
N GLU A 36 6.03 13.60 -19.24
CA GLU A 36 6.65 12.64 -20.17
C GLU A 36 7.51 13.31 -21.26
N SER A 37 7.22 14.56 -21.65
CA SER A 37 7.82 15.20 -22.84
C SER A 37 9.35 15.29 -22.85
N PRO A 38 10.04 15.69 -21.76
CA PRO A 38 11.50 15.76 -21.73
C PRO A 38 12.15 14.40 -22.00
N THR A 39 11.65 13.35 -21.36
CA THR A 39 12.10 11.97 -21.52
C THR A 39 11.86 11.46 -22.93
N GLN A 40 10.67 11.72 -23.48
CA GLN A 40 10.32 11.32 -24.85
C GLN A 40 11.29 11.96 -25.87
N ARG A 41 11.64 13.24 -25.67
CA ARG A 41 12.59 13.96 -26.53
C ARG A 41 14.02 13.42 -26.42
N ALA A 42 14.50 13.15 -25.21
CA ALA A 42 15.83 12.58 -24.98
C ALA A 42 15.98 11.23 -25.70
N VAL A 43 15.01 10.33 -25.52
CA VAL A 43 15.01 9.01 -26.15
C VAL A 43 14.93 9.09 -27.67
N SER A 44 14.09 10.00 -28.21
CA SER A 44 14.04 10.25 -29.66
C SER A 44 15.41 10.70 -30.21
N GLY A 45 16.13 11.53 -29.47
CA GLY A 45 17.50 11.95 -29.81
C GLY A 45 18.47 10.77 -29.92
N TRP A 46 18.50 9.89 -28.90
CA TRP A 46 19.37 8.70 -28.92
C TRP A 46 19.10 7.80 -30.14
N LEU A 47 17.83 7.57 -30.46
CA LEU A 47 17.44 6.72 -31.58
C LEU A 47 17.83 7.32 -32.94
N GLN A 48 17.78 8.64 -33.08
CA GLN A 48 18.14 9.35 -34.31
C GLN A 48 19.66 9.44 -34.50
N LEU A 49 20.40 9.71 -33.42
CA LEU A 49 21.85 9.85 -33.44
C LEU A 49 22.59 8.49 -33.40
N GLY A 50 21.89 7.41 -33.06
CA GLY A 50 22.49 6.08 -32.91
C GLY A 50 23.32 5.92 -31.62
N GLU A 51 23.16 6.82 -30.65
CA GLU A 51 23.83 6.78 -29.35
C GLU A 51 23.16 5.76 -28.44
N LEU A 52 23.28 4.47 -28.77
CA LEU A 52 22.57 3.39 -28.13
C LEU A 52 23.50 2.51 -27.30
N ASN A 53 22.93 2.01 -26.21
CA ASN A 53 23.43 0.89 -25.43
C ASN A 53 22.22 0.05 -25.01
N ALA A 54 22.45 -1.08 -24.33
CA ALA A 54 21.38 -1.97 -23.89
C ALA A 54 20.31 -1.25 -23.03
N LEU A 55 20.73 -0.39 -22.10
CA LEU A 55 19.83 0.34 -21.21
C LEU A 55 18.98 1.37 -21.97
N ARG A 56 19.57 2.14 -22.88
CA ARG A 56 18.84 3.12 -23.72
C ARG A 56 17.82 2.44 -24.61
N VAL A 57 18.15 1.27 -25.18
CA VAL A 57 17.19 0.47 -25.95
C VAL A 57 16.07 -0.06 -25.05
N ALA A 58 16.39 -0.52 -23.84
CA ALA A 58 15.38 -0.94 -22.87
C ALA A 58 14.45 0.22 -22.45
N ILE A 59 14.98 1.41 -22.17
CA ILE A 59 14.20 2.62 -21.85
C ILE A 59 13.30 3.01 -23.03
N ALA A 60 13.83 2.96 -24.25
CA ALA A 60 13.07 3.27 -25.45
C ALA A 60 11.86 2.33 -25.60
N LEU A 61 12.08 1.02 -25.46
CA LEU A 61 11.04 0.01 -25.62
C LEU A 61 10.05 0.00 -24.45
N PHE A 62 10.55 -0.16 -23.22
CA PHE A 62 9.74 -0.54 -22.06
C PHE A 62 9.34 0.63 -21.16
N VAL A 63 9.99 1.78 -21.23
CA VAL A 63 9.59 2.96 -20.42
C VAL A 63 8.77 3.91 -21.26
N THR A 64 9.33 4.36 -22.38
CA THR A 64 8.72 5.41 -23.21
C THR A 64 7.79 4.87 -24.30
N GLY A 65 7.93 3.60 -24.68
CA GLY A 65 7.09 2.93 -25.67
C GLY A 65 7.41 3.28 -27.13
N HIS A 66 8.63 3.76 -27.39
CA HIS A 66 9.11 4.06 -28.74
C HIS A 66 9.19 2.79 -29.61
N ARG A 67 9.05 3.00 -30.92
CA ARG A 67 9.41 2.00 -31.92
C ARG A 67 10.91 2.07 -32.19
N VAL A 68 11.64 0.98 -31.98
CA VAL A 68 13.09 0.87 -32.22
C VAL A 68 13.34 -0.01 -33.44
N SER A 69 14.37 0.24 -34.25
CA SER A 69 14.62 -0.63 -35.41
C SER A 69 15.02 -2.04 -34.96
N LYS A 70 14.62 -3.06 -35.72
CA LYS A 70 14.92 -4.46 -35.37
C LYS A 70 16.43 -4.70 -35.24
N GLY A 71 17.24 -4.13 -36.13
CA GLY A 71 18.71 -4.24 -36.07
C GLY A 71 19.30 -3.67 -34.79
N GLN A 72 18.83 -2.49 -34.34
CA GLN A 72 19.25 -1.91 -33.06
C GLN A 72 18.86 -2.77 -31.86
N VAL A 73 17.66 -3.37 -31.88
CA VAL A 73 17.26 -4.28 -30.79
C VAL A 73 18.12 -5.54 -30.79
N GLU A 74 18.35 -6.17 -31.95
CA GLU A 74 19.17 -7.38 -32.06
C GLU A 74 20.65 -7.14 -31.68
N GLU A 75 21.16 -5.94 -31.94
CA GLU A 75 22.53 -5.53 -31.58
C GLU A 75 22.70 -5.29 -30.07
N PHE A 76 21.80 -4.53 -29.45
CA PHE A 76 22.00 -4.03 -28.08
C PHE A 76 21.21 -4.79 -27.00
N LEU A 77 20.06 -5.39 -27.35
CA LEU A 77 19.19 -6.10 -26.40
C LEU A 77 18.35 -7.18 -27.09
N PRO A 78 18.97 -8.22 -27.69
CA PRO A 78 18.27 -9.22 -28.51
C PRO A 78 17.17 -9.96 -27.75
N GLU A 79 17.32 -10.13 -26.43
CA GLU A 79 16.33 -10.76 -25.56
C GLU A 79 14.99 -10.02 -25.54
N ALA A 80 14.97 -8.70 -25.80
CA ALA A 80 13.75 -7.89 -25.78
C ALA A 80 12.76 -8.28 -26.90
N THR A 81 13.25 -8.89 -27.98
CA THR A 81 12.41 -9.31 -29.11
C THR A 81 11.25 -10.23 -28.70
N CYS A 82 11.40 -10.98 -27.60
CA CYS A 82 10.36 -11.87 -27.10
C CYS A 82 9.13 -11.17 -26.52
N LEU A 83 9.25 -9.88 -26.17
CA LEU A 83 8.17 -9.06 -25.64
C LEU A 83 7.84 -7.89 -26.57
N CYS A 84 8.25 -7.96 -27.83
CA CYS A 84 7.96 -6.94 -28.84
C CYS A 84 6.98 -7.43 -29.92
N ASP A 85 6.37 -6.48 -30.61
CA ASP A 85 5.65 -6.67 -31.86
C ASP A 85 6.32 -5.88 -33.00
N GLY A 86 5.94 -6.17 -34.25
CA GLY A 86 6.46 -5.50 -35.45
C GLY A 86 7.53 -6.30 -36.22
N GLN A 87 7.79 -5.89 -37.46
CA GLN A 87 8.75 -6.57 -38.35
C GLN A 87 10.07 -5.81 -38.48
N GLN A 88 10.01 -4.56 -38.96
CA GLN A 88 11.20 -3.71 -39.18
C GLN A 88 11.50 -2.76 -38.01
N ARG A 89 10.43 -2.31 -37.35
CA ARG A 89 10.51 -1.53 -36.12
C ARG A 89 9.71 -2.21 -35.05
N LEU A 90 10.38 -2.55 -33.97
CA LEU A 90 9.84 -3.26 -32.83
C LEU A 90 9.27 -2.28 -31.81
N ARG A 91 8.14 -2.63 -31.20
CA ARG A 91 7.57 -1.93 -30.04
C ARG A 91 7.34 -2.94 -28.93
N ALA A 92 7.59 -2.57 -27.68
CA ALA A 92 7.24 -3.43 -26.56
C ALA A 92 5.71 -3.59 -26.46
N ARG A 93 5.26 -4.81 -26.17
CA ARG A 93 3.84 -5.10 -25.89
C ARG A 93 3.38 -4.51 -24.58
N TRP A 94 4.29 -4.36 -23.63
CA TRP A 94 4.06 -3.82 -22.30
C TRP A 94 5.12 -2.77 -21.99
N ARG A 95 4.74 -1.71 -21.26
CA ARG A 95 5.73 -0.97 -20.48
C ARG A 95 6.19 -1.86 -19.33
N LEU A 96 7.43 -1.74 -18.87
CA LEU A 96 7.95 -2.43 -17.69
C LEU A 96 8.40 -1.40 -16.67
N SER A 97 7.95 -1.56 -15.43
CA SER A 97 8.37 -0.72 -14.30
C SER A 97 9.10 -1.58 -13.26
N PRO A 98 10.27 -1.13 -12.77
CA PRO A 98 10.95 -1.83 -11.68
C PRO A 98 10.14 -1.69 -10.38
N LEU A 99 9.79 -2.83 -9.79
CA LEU A 99 9.23 -2.95 -8.45
C LEU A 99 10.38 -3.30 -7.51
N GLN A 100 10.64 -2.45 -6.51
CA GLN A 100 11.68 -2.68 -5.51
C GLN A 100 11.06 -2.70 -4.11
N ILE A 101 11.34 -3.74 -3.34
CA ILE A 101 10.92 -3.86 -1.94
C ILE A 101 12.06 -4.41 -1.10
N SER A 102 12.09 -4.02 0.18
CA SER A 102 13.01 -4.58 1.18
C SER A 102 12.25 -5.54 2.09
N ILE A 103 12.79 -6.74 2.30
CA ILE A 103 12.28 -7.73 3.25
C ILE A 103 13.47 -8.23 4.06
N ASP A 104 13.42 -8.11 5.39
CA ASP A 104 14.50 -8.50 6.30
C ASP A 104 15.88 -7.91 5.93
N GLY A 105 15.88 -6.65 5.47
CA GLY A 105 17.08 -5.94 5.02
C GLY A 105 17.64 -6.42 3.68
N LYS A 106 16.91 -7.30 2.98
CA LYS A 106 17.26 -7.79 1.65
C LYS A 106 16.40 -7.10 0.60
N GLU A 107 17.06 -6.48 -0.38
CA GLU A 107 16.38 -5.86 -1.51
C GLU A 107 15.96 -6.90 -2.54
N HIS A 108 14.68 -6.85 -2.92
CA HIS A 108 14.10 -7.60 -4.01
C HIS A 108 13.74 -6.65 -5.15
N THR A 109 13.97 -7.07 -6.39
CA THR A 109 13.60 -6.28 -7.58
C THR A 109 12.92 -7.17 -8.60
N TRP A 110 11.76 -6.76 -9.10
CA TRP A 110 11.03 -7.39 -10.20
C TRP A 110 10.62 -6.36 -11.25
N PHE A 111 10.09 -6.82 -12.38
CA PHE A 111 9.60 -5.95 -13.45
C PHE A 111 8.11 -6.18 -13.68
N VAL A 112 7.31 -5.14 -13.43
CA VAL A 112 5.85 -5.20 -13.51
C VAL A 112 5.40 -4.63 -14.86
N PRO A 113 4.70 -5.42 -15.69
CA PRO A 113 4.18 -4.97 -16.97
C PRO A 113 2.92 -4.14 -16.81
N SER A 114 2.77 -3.11 -17.65
CA SER A 114 1.56 -2.29 -17.68
C SER A 114 1.32 -1.65 -19.04
N ASP A 115 0.12 -1.12 -19.21
CA ASP A 115 -0.16 -0.19 -20.29
C ASP A 115 0.51 1.17 -20.06
N PRO A 116 0.61 2.01 -21.12
CA PRO A 116 1.01 3.40 -20.99
C PRO A 116 0.12 4.18 -20.02
N ARG A 117 0.68 5.20 -19.35
CA ARG A 117 -0.09 6.07 -18.47
C ARG A 117 -1.24 6.75 -19.22
N SER A 118 -2.35 6.98 -18.52
CA SER A 118 -3.48 7.75 -19.03
C SER A 118 -3.02 9.15 -19.45
N VAL A 119 -3.38 9.55 -20.66
CA VAL A 119 -3.15 10.91 -21.15
C VAL A 119 -4.48 11.68 -21.04
N PRO A 120 -4.50 12.88 -20.44
CA PRO A 120 -5.71 13.69 -20.39
C PRO A 120 -6.33 13.87 -21.78
N GLY A 121 -7.63 13.62 -21.90
CA GLY A 121 -8.36 13.69 -23.17
C GLY A 121 -8.33 12.42 -24.03
N VAL A 122 -7.62 11.37 -23.61
CA VAL A 122 -7.61 10.07 -24.30
C VAL A 122 -8.34 9.03 -23.45
N PRO A 123 -9.50 8.51 -23.89
CA PRO A 123 -10.20 7.45 -23.17
C PRO A 123 -9.33 6.19 -23.03
N LEU A 124 -9.30 5.63 -21.83
CA LEU A 124 -8.64 4.33 -21.61
C LEU A 124 -9.53 3.18 -22.12
N PRO A 125 -8.93 2.13 -22.70
CA PRO A 125 -9.64 0.89 -23.00
C PRO A 125 -10.24 0.24 -21.75
N ALA A 126 -11.34 -0.50 -21.90
CA ALA A 126 -11.99 -1.19 -20.77
C ALA A 126 -11.10 -2.27 -20.13
N ASP A 127 -10.18 -2.84 -20.91
CA ASP A 127 -9.21 -3.86 -20.48
C ASP A 127 -7.82 -3.28 -20.15
N HIS A 128 -7.74 -1.97 -19.88
CA HIS A 128 -6.50 -1.29 -19.54
C HIS A 128 -5.85 -1.85 -18.27
N VAL A 129 -4.56 -2.16 -18.33
CA VAL A 129 -3.80 -2.69 -17.18
C VAL A 129 -2.95 -1.59 -16.57
N LEU A 130 -3.33 -1.15 -15.37
CA LEU A 130 -2.60 -0.13 -14.62
C LEU A 130 -1.20 -0.61 -14.20
N GLY A 131 -0.25 0.33 -14.26
CA GLY A 131 1.10 0.14 -13.74
C GLY A 131 1.20 0.44 -12.26
N LEU A 132 2.44 0.52 -11.77
CA LEU A 132 2.73 0.88 -10.39
C LEU A 132 2.28 2.33 -10.12
N GLY A 133 1.29 2.49 -9.26
CA GLY A 133 0.74 3.77 -8.83
C GLY A 133 0.79 3.95 -7.33
N GLY A 134 0.30 5.11 -6.84
CA GLY A 134 0.29 5.44 -5.41
C GLY A 134 -0.41 4.38 -4.56
N ALA A 135 -1.62 3.95 -4.95
CA ALA A 135 -2.38 2.92 -4.24
C ALA A 135 -1.62 1.58 -4.14
N THR A 136 -1.02 1.12 -5.24
CA THR A 136 -0.21 -0.11 -5.27
C THR A 136 0.99 -0.01 -4.34
N ASN A 137 1.75 1.09 -4.42
CA ASN A 137 2.93 1.31 -3.59
C ASN A 137 2.58 1.44 -2.11
N SER A 138 1.48 2.12 -1.79
CA SER A 138 1.03 2.25 -0.41
C SER A 138 0.58 0.90 0.17
N LEU A 139 -0.15 0.09 -0.60
CA LEU A 139 -0.51 -1.26 -0.15
C LEU A 139 0.75 -2.14 0.01
N LEU A 140 1.71 -2.07 -0.93
CA LEU A 140 3.00 -2.74 -0.78
C LEU A 140 3.76 -2.31 0.48
N ALA A 141 3.68 -1.04 0.86
CA ALA A 141 4.33 -0.57 2.07
C ALA A 141 3.62 -1.04 3.35
N TRP A 142 2.35 -1.43 3.29
CA TRP A 142 1.55 -1.70 4.48
C TRP A 142 1.23 -3.17 4.73
N THR A 143 1.26 -3.99 3.68
CA THR A 143 1.09 -5.43 3.82
C THR A 143 2.19 -6.00 4.73
N PRO A 144 1.84 -6.78 5.78
CA PRO A 144 2.81 -7.49 6.61
C PRO A 144 3.81 -8.31 5.77
N ARG A 145 5.03 -8.46 6.29
CA ARG A 145 6.15 -9.11 5.57
C ARG A 145 6.71 -10.34 6.30
N GLU A 146 6.02 -10.78 7.34
CA GLU A 146 6.28 -12.10 7.93
C GLU A 146 5.98 -13.21 6.92
N HIS A 147 6.47 -14.41 7.23
CA HIS A 147 6.32 -15.55 6.33
C HIS A 147 4.90 -16.13 6.39
N PHE A 148 4.24 -16.27 5.24
CA PHE A 148 2.90 -16.87 5.10
C PHE A 148 2.94 -18.20 4.35
N GLY A 149 2.07 -19.16 4.63
CA GLY A 149 1.98 -20.39 3.84
C GLY A 149 1.27 -20.13 2.50
N THR A 150 0.12 -19.48 2.55
CA THR A 150 -0.76 -19.26 1.39
C THR A 150 -1.17 -17.80 1.26
N VAL A 151 -0.93 -17.20 0.10
CA VAL A 151 -1.30 -15.81 -0.20
C VAL A 151 -2.26 -15.73 -1.38
N LEU A 152 -3.30 -14.89 -1.24
CA LEU A 152 -4.19 -14.49 -2.32
C LEU A 152 -4.03 -13.00 -2.64
N ASP A 153 -3.72 -12.69 -3.89
CA ASP A 153 -3.83 -11.34 -4.47
C ASP A 153 -5.16 -11.22 -5.21
N LEU A 154 -6.15 -10.58 -4.56
CA LEU A 154 -7.52 -10.44 -5.06
C LEU A 154 -7.64 -9.16 -5.90
N GLY A 155 -7.90 -9.33 -7.20
CA GLY A 155 -7.81 -8.24 -8.17
C GLY A 155 -6.37 -7.95 -8.54
N CYS A 156 -5.60 -8.99 -8.88
CA CYS A 156 -4.14 -8.92 -8.95
C CYS A 156 -3.60 -7.97 -10.02
N GLY A 157 -4.41 -7.57 -11.02
CA GLY A 157 -4.02 -6.62 -12.03
C GLY A 157 -2.74 -7.06 -12.76
N SER A 158 -1.71 -6.21 -12.71
CA SER A 158 -0.38 -6.49 -13.28
C SER A 158 0.49 -7.46 -12.46
N GLY A 159 0.00 -7.94 -11.31
CA GLY A 159 0.66 -8.92 -10.45
C GLY A 159 1.67 -8.32 -9.46
N ALA A 160 1.62 -7.02 -9.18
CA ALA A 160 2.59 -6.37 -8.31
C ALA A 160 2.58 -6.90 -6.87
N GLN A 161 1.39 -7.07 -6.27
CA GLN A 161 1.28 -7.62 -4.90
C GLN A 161 1.62 -9.10 -4.90
N ALA A 162 1.10 -9.88 -5.86
CA ALA A 162 1.44 -11.29 -6.02
C ALA A 162 2.96 -11.54 -6.14
N LEU A 163 3.68 -10.75 -6.94
CA LEU A 163 5.14 -10.86 -7.05
C LEU A 163 5.85 -10.52 -5.74
N ALA A 164 5.43 -9.46 -5.05
CA ALA A 164 6.00 -9.12 -3.74
C ALA A 164 5.79 -10.25 -2.73
N ALA A 165 4.63 -10.91 -2.78
CA ALA A 165 4.28 -12.04 -1.92
C ALA A 165 5.19 -13.26 -2.11
N THR A 166 5.73 -13.51 -3.31
CA THR A 166 6.58 -14.71 -3.54
C THR A 166 7.89 -14.68 -2.74
N ALA A 167 8.31 -13.52 -2.25
CA ALA A 167 9.50 -13.40 -1.41
C ALA A 167 9.28 -13.82 0.06
N HIS A 168 8.03 -13.91 0.51
CA HIS A 168 7.66 -14.20 1.90
C HIS A 168 6.48 -15.17 2.01
N ALA A 169 6.26 -16.02 0.99
CA ALA A 169 5.21 -17.01 1.02
C ALA A 169 5.58 -18.34 0.34
N ASP A 170 5.02 -19.45 0.85
CA ASP A 170 5.20 -20.78 0.22
C ASP A 170 4.43 -20.90 -1.11
N SER A 171 3.25 -20.28 -1.20
CA SER A 171 2.42 -20.31 -2.40
C SER A 171 1.60 -19.02 -2.58
N VAL A 172 1.52 -18.57 -3.83
CA VAL A 172 0.80 -17.34 -4.19
C VAL A 172 -0.22 -17.63 -5.29
N THR A 173 -1.44 -17.18 -5.07
CA THR A 173 -2.54 -17.17 -6.04
C THR A 173 -2.93 -15.74 -6.36
N GLY A 174 -2.96 -15.36 -7.63
CA GLY A 174 -3.51 -14.09 -8.10
C GLY A 174 -4.81 -14.34 -8.85
N VAL A 175 -5.85 -13.56 -8.55
CA VAL A 175 -7.11 -13.65 -9.29
C VAL A 175 -7.53 -12.29 -9.81
N ASP A 176 -8.11 -12.27 -11.01
CA ASP A 176 -8.61 -11.05 -11.64
C ASP A 176 -9.78 -11.38 -12.58
N ILE A 177 -10.70 -10.45 -12.78
CA ILE A 177 -11.82 -10.62 -13.70
C ILE A 177 -11.37 -10.49 -15.17
N LEU A 178 -10.30 -9.72 -15.41
CA LEU A 178 -9.78 -9.41 -16.74
C LEU A 178 -8.70 -10.41 -17.18
N PRO A 179 -8.93 -11.21 -18.24
CA PRO A 179 -7.91 -12.12 -18.78
C PRO A 179 -6.61 -11.42 -19.20
N ARG A 180 -6.71 -10.16 -19.66
CA ARG A 180 -5.57 -9.35 -20.06
C ARG A 180 -4.68 -8.96 -18.88
N ALA A 181 -5.27 -8.67 -17.72
CA ALA A 181 -4.55 -8.43 -16.48
C ALA A 181 -3.79 -9.68 -16.04
N LEU A 182 -4.44 -10.85 -16.04
CA LEU A 182 -3.77 -12.14 -15.79
C LEU A 182 -2.63 -12.41 -16.77
N GLY A 183 -2.79 -12.03 -18.04
CA GLY A 183 -1.72 -12.09 -19.03
C GLY A 183 -0.51 -11.22 -18.65
N ALA A 184 -0.74 -10.02 -18.14
CA ALA A 184 0.30 -9.13 -17.62
C ALA A 184 0.97 -9.74 -16.37
N ALA A 185 0.21 -10.16 -15.37
CA ALA A 185 0.73 -10.83 -14.17
C ALA A 185 1.55 -12.08 -14.52
N GLY A 186 1.12 -12.87 -15.52
CA GLY A 186 1.84 -14.03 -16.01
C GLY A 186 3.17 -13.69 -16.70
N VAL A 187 3.24 -12.56 -17.42
CA VAL A 187 4.51 -12.03 -17.96
C VAL A 187 5.43 -11.62 -16.81
N ALA A 188 4.88 -10.95 -15.79
CA ALA A 188 5.62 -10.50 -14.61
C ALA A 188 6.26 -11.69 -13.86
N ALA A 189 5.47 -12.73 -13.56
CA ALA A 189 5.94 -13.96 -12.92
C ALA A 189 7.01 -14.68 -13.76
N GLN A 190 6.83 -14.76 -15.08
CA GLN A 190 7.80 -15.41 -15.98
C GLN A 190 9.12 -14.64 -16.12
N LEU A 191 9.08 -13.31 -16.08
CA LEU A 191 10.28 -12.46 -16.01
C LEU A 191 11.02 -12.71 -14.70
N ALA A 192 10.29 -12.65 -13.58
CA ALA A 192 10.81 -12.91 -12.24
C ALA A 192 11.36 -14.34 -12.07
N GLY A 193 10.86 -15.29 -12.86
CA GLY A 193 11.15 -16.71 -12.69
C GLY A 193 10.39 -17.36 -11.53
N GLU A 194 9.37 -16.67 -11.02
CA GLU A 194 8.55 -17.06 -9.88
C GLU A 194 7.32 -17.88 -10.32
N SER A 195 6.74 -18.62 -9.38
CA SER A 195 5.52 -19.40 -9.60
C SER A 195 4.33 -18.75 -8.92
N VAL A 196 3.35 -18.31 -9.71
CA VAL A 196 2.09 -17.73 -9.23
C VAL A 196 0.94 -18.45 -9.94
N GLU A 197 -0.01 -18.98 -9.19
CA GLU A 197 -1.26 -19.51 -9.74
C GLU A 197 -2.16 -18.35 -10.15
N LEU A 198 -2.55 -18.27 -11.43
CA LEU A 198 -3.36 -17.17 -11.95
C LEU A 198 -4.73 -17.69 -12.43
N LEU A 199 -5.81 -17.18 -11.84
CA LEU A 199 -7.18 -17.64 -12.12
C LEU A 199 -8.08 -16.47 -12.51
N GLN A 200 -8.91 -16.67 -13.54
CA GLN A 200 -9.98 -15.72 -13.85
C GLN A 200 -11.11 -15.86 -12.84
N SER A 201 -11.43 -14.78 -12.13
CA SER A 201 -12.40 -14.80 -11.02
C SER A 201 -13.13 -13.46 -10.92
N ASP A 202 -14.44 -13.52 -10.71
CA ASP A 202 -15.18 -12.44 -10.06
C ASP A 202 -15.06 -12.66 -8.54
N MET A 203 -14.39 -11.73 -7.85
CA MET A 203 -14.07 -11.84 -6.43
C MET A 203 -13.45 -13.22 -6.11
N PHE A 204 -14.08 -13.99 -5.22
CA PHE A 204 -13.59 -15.29 -4.76
C PHE A 204 -14.12 -16.49 -5.57
N SER A 205 -14.89 -16.28 -6.64
CA SER A 205 -15.60 -17.35 -7.36
C SER A 205 -14.70 -18.53 -7.80
N ALA A 206 -13.48 -18.26 -8.26
CA ALA A 206 -12.55 -19.31 -8.71
C ALA A 206 -11.81 -20.04 -7.57
N VAL A 207 -11.85 -19.49 -6.34
CA VAL A 207 -11.13 -20.01 -5.16
C VAL A 207 -12.06 -20.46 -4.04
N ARG A 208 -13.35 -20.71 -4.37
CA ARG A 208 -14.35 -21.22 -3.41
C ARG A 208 -13.83 -22.47 -2.69
N GLY A 209 -13.99 -22.48 -1.37
CA GLY A 209 -13.52 -23.57 -0.51
C GLY A 209 -12.03 -23.53 -0.15
N ARG A 210 -11.25 -22.58 -0.67
CA ARG A 210 -9.86 -22.34 -0.27
C ARG A 210 -9.81 -21.31 0.87
N ARG A 211 -8.77 -21.41 1.69
CA ARG A 211 -8.42 -20.43 2.72
C ARG A 211 -6.97 -19.99 2.53
N PHE A 212 -6.69 -18.76 2.95
CA PHE A 212 -5.40 -18.11 2.79
C PHE A 212 -4.94 -17.47 4.10
N ASP A 213 -3.63 -17.52 4.35
CA ASP A 213 -3.00 -16.92 5.52
C ASP A 213 -2.82 -15.40 5.34
N LEU A 214 -2.69 -14.95 4.09
CA LEU A 214 -2.73 -13.54 3.72
C LEU A 214 -3.62 -13.31 2.49
N ILE A 215 -4.52 -12.34 2.58
CA ILE A 215 -5.27 -11.81 1.43
C ILE A 215 -4.88 -10.35 1.23
N VAL A 216 -4.35 -10.00 0.07
CA VAL A 216 -4.07 -8.61 -0.32
C VAL A 216 -5.05 -8.19 -1.40
N SER A 217 -5.56 -6.96 -1.30
CA SER A 217 -6.44 -6.44 -2.34
C SER A 217 -6.38 -4.93 -2.47
N ASN A 218 -6.29 -4.50 -3.72
CA ASN A 218 -6.55 -3.13 -4.15
C ASN A 218 -7.76 -3.17 -5.09
N PRO A 219 -8.99 -3.38 -4.55
CA PRO A 219 -10.16 -3.62 -5.38
C PRO A 219 -10.56 -2.37 -6.17
N PRO A 220 -11.33 -2.49 -7.27
CA PRO A 220 -11.88 -1.34 -7.99
C PRO A 220 -12.94 -0.61 -7.13
N PHE A 221 -12.48 0.26 -6.23
CA PHE A 221 -13.28 0.91 -5.19
C PHE A 221 -13.86 2.29 -5.59
N VAL A 222 -13.99 2.57 -6.89
CA VAL A 222 -14.54 3.87 -7.32
C VAL A 222 -16.05 3.86 -7.19
N ILE A 223 -16.57 4.84 -6.46
CA ILE A 223 -17.99 5.06 -6.18
C ILE A 223 -18.60 5.81 -7.38
N THR A 224 -18.68 5.12 -8.53
CA THR A 224 -19.21 5.68 -9.78
C THR A 224 -20.74 5.65 -9.76
N PRO A 225 -21.43 6.76 -10.08
CA PRO A 225 -22.88 6.79 -10.21
C PRO A 225 -23.37 5.82 -11.28
N GLN A 226 -24.49 5.13 -11.04
CA GLN A 226 -25.05 4.14 -11.97
C GLN A 226 -25.32 4.72 -13.36
N GLN A 227 -25.86 5.95 -13.43
CA GLN A 227 -26.15 6.66 -14.68
C GLN A 227 -24.87 7.02 -15.45
N ALA A 228 -23.71 7.07 -14.80
CA ALA A 228 -22.43 7.28 -15.45
C ALA A 228 -21.86 5.99 -16.09
N ARG A 229 -22.45 4.81 -15.78
CA ARG A 229 -22.01 3.49 -16.28
C ARG A 229 -22.56 3.12 -17.65
N GLU A 230 -23.60 3.81 -18.12
CA GLU A 230 -24.24 3.56 -19.41
C GLU A 230 -23.29 3.97 -20.56
N GLY A 231 -22.40 3.05 -20.97
CA GLY A 231 -21.43 3.27 -22.05
C GLY A 231 -20.24 2.29 -22.17
N GLU A 232 -20.14 1.25 -21.32
CA GLU A 232 -19.06 0.22 -21.24
C GLU A 232 -17.63 0.77 -21.18
N ARG A 233 -17.07 1.27 -20.05
CA ARG A 233 -15.70 1.82 -20.14
C ARG A 233 -14.62 1.52 -19.10
N PHE A 234 -14.83 1.06 -17.85
CA PHE A 234 -13.68 1.00 -16.91
C PHE A 234 -13.75 -0.07 -15.80
N THR A 235 -13.49 -1.34 -16.13
CA THR A 235 -13.51 -2.46 -15.15
C THR A 235 -12.42 -2.34 -14.06
N TYR A 236 -11.30 -1.66 -14.33
CA TYR A 236 -10.20 -1.52 -13.37
C TYR A 236 -10.52 -0.57 -12.19
N ARG A 237 -11.56 0.26 -12.29
CA ARG A 237 -11.92 1.27 -11.29
C ARG A 237 -13.35 1.14 -10.79
N ASP A 238 -14.27 0.75 -11.66
CA ASP A 238 -15.68 0.51 -11.32
C ASP A 238 -15.90 -0.99 -11.11
N GLY A 239 -16.17 -1.38 -9.86
CA GLY A 239 -16.47 -2.77 -9.50
C GLY A 239 -17.84 -3.28 -9.97
N GLY A 240 -18.62 -2.46 -10.68
CA GLY A 240 -19.96 -2.81 -11.16
C GLY A 240 -21.02 -2.91 -10.07
N ARG A 241 -20.67 -2.59 -8.81
CA ARG A 241 -21.56 -2.57 -7.63
C ARG A 241 -21.96 -1.16 -7.28
N ASP A 242 -23.13 -0.97 -6.68
CA ASP A 242 -23.60 0.37 -6.37
C ASP A 242 -22.80 0.97 -5.20
N GLY A 243 -22.47 2.26 -5.29
CA GLY A 243 -21.73 2.94 -4.22
C GLY A 243 -20.40 2.25 -3.81
N ASP A 244 -20.31 1.89 -2.53
CA ASP A 244 -19.19 1.15 -1.90
C ASP A 244 -19.56 -0.30 -1.55
N ASP A 245 -20.61 -0.84 -2.18
CA ASP A 245 -21.09 -2.21 -1.93
C ASP A 245 -20.06 -3.28 -2.27
N LEU A 246 -19.15 -3.04 -3.23
CA LEU A 246 -18.05 -3.97 -3.52
C LEU A 246 -17.16 -4.17 -2.28
N VAL A 247 -16.83 -3.09 -1.58
CA VAL A 247 -16.00 -3.14 -0.37
C VAL A 247 -16.77 -3.82 0.75
N ALA A 248 -18.08 -3.52 0.89
CA ALA A 248 -18.94 -4.19 1.85
C ALA A 248 -19.03 -5.72 1.61
N GLU A 249 -19.26 -6.14 0.36
CA GLU A 249 -19.28 -7.55 -0.06
C GLU A 249 -17.93 -8.23 0.22
N LEU A 250 -16.82 -7.56 -0.09
CA LEU A 250 -15.47 -8.04 0.20
C LEU A 250 -15.28 -8.30 1.69
N VAL A 251 -15.51 -7.27 2.52
CA VAL A 251 -15.30 -7.33 3.98
C VAL A 251 -16.18 -8.41 4.61
N ALA A 252 -17.42 -8.56 4.14
CA ALA A 252 -18.33 -9.60 4.61
C ALA A 252 -17.88 -11.03 4.21
N ALA A 253 -17.24 -11.20 3.06
CA ALA A 253 -16.79 -12.50 2.57
C ALA A 253 -15.47 -12.98 3.19
N LEU A 254 -14.57 -12.07 3.57
CA LEU A 254 -13.22 -12.38 4.06
C LEU A 254 -13.14 -13.46 5.17
N PRO A 255 -14.05 -13.53 6.16
CA PRO A 255 -14.00 -14.59 7.18
C PRO A 255 -14.06 -16.02 6.61
N GLU A 256 -14.71 -16.22 5.46
CA GLU A 256 -14.80 -17.53 4.80
C GLU A 256 -13.49 -17.92 4.10
N TYR A 257 -12.67 -16.95 3.70
CA TYR A 257 -11.45 -17.16 2.90
C TYR A 257 -10.16 -16.98 3.69
N LEU A 258 -10.21 -16.46 4.92
CA LEU A 258 -9.04 -16.40 5.79
C LEU A 258 -8.84 -17.72 6.54
N SER A 259 -7.58 -18.17 6.65
CA SER A 259 -7.15 -19.17 7.63
C SER A 259 -7.33 -18.63 9.05
N GLU A 260 -7.35 -19.51 10.04
CA GLU A 260 -7.20 -19.06 11.44
C GLU A 260 -5.84 -18.35 11.60
N GLY A 261 -5.82 -17.19 12.27
CA GLY A 261 -4.64 -16.32 12.31
C GLY A 261 -4.37 -15.54 11.01
N GLY A 262 -5.17 -15.78 9.96
CA GLY A 262 -4.97 -15.16 8.65
C GLY A 262 -5.28 -13.67 8.65
N VAL A 263 -4.62 -12.93 7.77
CA VAL A 263 -4.68 -11.47 7.66
C VAL A 263 -5.22 -11.06 6.29
N ALA A 264 -6.02 -10.00 6.23
CA ALA A 264 -6.33 -9.29 5.01
C ALA A 264 -5.83 -7.85 5.06
N ALA A 265 -5.03 -7.45 4.07
CA ALA A 265 -4.53 -6.08 3.91
C ALA A 265 -5.16 -5.46 2.66
N LEU A 266 -5.91 -4.38 2.86
CA LEU A 266 -6.69 -3.72 1.82
C LEU A 266 -6.38 -2.22 1.76
N ILE A 267 -6.51 -1.66 0.57
CA ILE A 267 -6.72 -0.22 0.39
C ILE A 267 -8.09 -0.02 -0.24
N CYS A 268 -8.89 0.89 0.31
CA CYS A 268 -10.27 1.05 -0.11
C CYS A 268 -10.78 2.48 0.08
N ASN A 269 -11.84 2.78 -0.67
CA ASN A 269 -12.64 3.99 -0.50
C ASN A 269 -14.02 3.63 0.06
N TRP A 270 -14.62 4.53 0.82
CA TRP A 270 -15.96 4.33 1.37
C TRP A 270 -16.75 5.64 1.46
N GLN A 271 -18.07 5.50 1.46
CA GLN A 271 -19.01 6.62 1.59
C GLN A 271 -19.02 7.14 3.03
N ILE A 272 -19.06 8.46 3.18
CA ILE A 272 -19.28 9.14 4.46
C ILE A 272 -20.59 9.92 4.35
N THR A 273 -21.58 9.54 5.16
CA THR A 273 -22.89 10.23 5.27
C THR A 273 -23.09 10.91 6.63
N GLY A 274 -22.18 10.64 7.58
CA GLY A 274 -22.20 11.11 8.97
C GLY A 274 -20.80 11.02 9.55
N GLN A 275 -20.62 10.32 10.67
CA GLN A 275 -19.27 9.98 11.12
C GLN A 275 -18.71 8.84 10.26
N TRP A 276 -17.49 8.98 9.76
CA TRP A 276 -16.90 8.00 8.84
C TRP A 276 -16.82 6.58 9.43
N ARG A 277 -16.70 6.48 10.77
CA ARG A 277 -16.58 5.21 11.50
C ARG A 277 -17.87 4.39 11.44
N GLU A 278 -19.03 5.05 11.39
CA GLU A 278 -20.34 4.39 11.36
C GLU A 278 -20.49 3.46 10.14
N ARG A 279 -19.90 3.83 8.99
CA ARG A 279 -19.93 2.98 7.79
C ARG A 279 -19.17 1.67 8.04
N TRP A 280 -17.99 1.74 8.63
CA TRP A 280 -17.21 0.55 8.98
C TRP A 280 -17.82 -0.26 10.11
N ASP A 281 -18.37 0.40 11.13
CA ASP A 281 -19.12 -0.29 12.19
C ASP A 281 -20.28 -1.09 11.60
N SER A 282 -20.97 -0.56 10.58
CA SER A 282 -22.05 -1.29 9.91
C SER A 282 -21.55 -2.59 9.25
N TRP A 283 -20.42 -2.56 8.55
CA TRP A 283 -19.83 -3.72 7.88
C TRP A 283 -19.23 -4.73 8.86
N LEU A 284 -18.59 -4.23 9.91
CA LEU A 284 -17.90 -5.07 10.88
C LEU A 284 -18.84 -5.58 11.97
N SER A 285 -20.01 -4.98 12.20
CA SER A 285 -20.95 -5.32 13.28
C SER A 285 -21.09 -6.82 13.55
N HIS A 286 -21.24 -7.62 12.49
CA HIS A 286 -21.39 -9.08 12.54
C HIS A 286 -20.15 -9.87 12.09
N SER A 287 -19.05 -9.18 11.78
CA SER A 287 -17.79 -9.80 11.38
C SER A 287 -17.03 -10.34 12.60
N PRO A 288 -16.47 -11.57 12.51
CA PRO A 288 -15.61 -12.14 13.54
C PRO A 288 -14.15 -11.64 13.46
N LEU A 289 -13.85 -10.72 12.53
CA LEU A 289 -12.48 -10.25 12.30
C LEU A 289 -12.12 -9.11 13.25
N ASP A 290 -10.91 -9.17 13.80
CA ASP A 290 -10.25 -7.96 14.29
C ASP A 290 -10.09 -6.99 13.13
N ALA A 291 -10.13 -5.70 13.42
CA ALA A 291 -10.06 -4.67 12.40
C ALA A 291 -9.24 -3.48 12.85
N TRP A 292 -8.34 -3.04 11.98
CA TRP A 292 -7.71 -1.74 12.06
C TRP A 292 -7.98 -0.98 10.77
N VAL A 293 -8.75 0.09 10.89
CA VAL A 293 -9.19 0.91 9.77
C VAL A 293 -8.58 2.29 9.94
N CYS A 294 -7.73 2.69 8.99
CA CYS A 294 -7.08 4.00 8.96
C CYS A 294 -7.69 4.88 7.89
N LEU A 295 -8.31 5.98 8.30
CA LEU A 295 -8.70 7.06 7.38
C LEU A 295 -7.47 7.93 7.08
N ARG A 296 -7.00 7.92 5.83
CA ARG A 296 -5.83 8.69 5.38
C ARG A 296 -6.22 10.04 4.77
N GLU A 297 -7.33 10.08 4.05
CA GLU A 297 -7.75 11.25 3.31
C GLU A 297 -9.28 11.26 3.19
N VAL A 298 -9.88 12.45 3.19
CA VAL A 298 -11.30 12.64 2.85
C VAL A 298 -11.38 13.60 1.68
N ALA A 299 -12.02 13.17 0.59
CA ALA A 299 -12.38 14.07 -0.49
C ALA A 299 -13.83 14.54 -0.32
N SER A 300 -14.08 15.82 -0.64
CA SER A 300 -15.46 16.29 -0.82
C SER A 300 -16.09 15.63 -2.05
N PRO A 301 -17.44 15.53 -2.11
CA PRO A 301 -18.19 15.08 -3.28
C PRO A 301 -17.66 15.66 -4.61
N ALA A 302 -17.45 16.98 -4.66
CA ALA A 302 -16.96 17.68 -5.84
C ALA A 302 -15.49 17.37 -6.17
N ALA A 303 -14.61 17.29 -5.17
CA ALA A 303 -13.21 16.93 -5.38
C ALA A 303 -13.08 15.50 -5.90
N TYR A 304 -13.86 14.58 -5.35
CA TYR A 304 -13.91 13.18 -5.78
C TYR A 304 -14.43 13.04 -7.21
N ALA A 305 -15.57 13.66 -7.54
CA ALA A 305 -16.10 13.66 -8.90
C ALA A 305 -15.06 14.20 -9.90
N LYS A 306 -14.49 15.39 -9.64
CA LYS A 306 -13.47 16.01 -10.50
C LYS A 306 -12.27 15.10 -10.76
N MET A 307 -11.80 14.38 -9.74
CA MET A 307 -10.69 13.42 -9.87
C MET A 307 -10.99 12.37 -10.94
N TRP A 308 -12.16 11.76 -10.89
CA TRP A 308 -12.54 10.67 -11.81
C TRP A 308 -12.99 11.15 -13.18
N LEU A 309 -13.56 12.35 -13.29
CA LEU A 309 -13.88 12.98 -14.57
C LEU A 309 -12.62 13.32 -15.37
N ARG A 310 -11.54 13.74 -14.69
CA ARG A 310 -10.24 13.94 -15.33
C ARG A 310 -9.70 12.64 -15.91
N ASP A 311 -9.86 11.54 -15.18
CA ASP A 311 -9.43 10.21 -15.63
C ASP A 311 -10.32 9.67 -16.78
N GLU A 312 -11.57 10.13 -16.91
CA GLU A 312 -12.41 9.92 -18.11
C GLU A 312 -11.93 10.71 -19.34
N GLY A 313 -10.95 11.61 -19.15
CA GLY A 313 -10.46 12.51 -20.18
C GLY A 313 -11.39 13.70 -20.45
N LEU A 314 -12.39 13.95 -19.59
CA LEU A 314 -13.29 15.08 -19.75
C LEU A 314 -12.57 16.40 -19.40
N ILE A 315 -12.75 17.39 -20.27
CA ILE A 315 -12.06 18.69 -20.16
C ILE A 315 -12.92 19.65 -19.33
N PRO A 316 -12.40 20.18 -18.20
CA PRO A 316 -13.11 21.18 -17.40
C PRO A 316 -13.55 22.39 -18.22
N GLY A 317 -14.76 22.89 -17.96
CA GLY A 317 -15.36 24.03 -18.65
C GLY A 317 -16.15 23.70 -19.91
N THR A 318 -16.16 22.44 -20.35
CA THR A 318 -17.03 21.98 -21.45
C THR A 318 -18.45 21.66 -20.97
N ALA A 319 -19.43 21.71 -21.87
CA ALA A 319 -20.82 21.36 -21.56
C ALA A 319 -20.97 19.89 -21.15
N GLU A 320 -20.19 18.99 -21.77
CA GLU A 320 -20.14 17.57 -21.45
C GLU A 320 -19.60 17.33 -20.03
N TYR A 321 -18.46 17.95 -19.68
CA TYR A 321 -17.92 17.89 -18.32
C TYR A 321 -18.95 18.38 -17.30
N ALA A 322 -19.58 19.54 -17.55
CA ALA A 322 -20.57 20.11 -16.62
C ALA A 322 -21.81 19.21 -16.46
N ALA A 323 -22.25 18.55 -17.54
CA ALA A 323 -23.35 17.59 -17.47
C ALA A 323 -22.98 16.35 -16.67
N ARG A 324 -21.77 15.82 -16.89
CA ARG A 324 -21.29 14.64 -16.16
C ARG A 324 -21.03 14.94 -14.69
N GLU A 325 -20.44 16.09 -14.36
CA GLU A 325 -20.22 16.53 -12.98
C GLU A 325 -21.53 16.65 -12.21
N ARG A 326 -22.58 17.23 -12.81
CA ARG A 326 -23.91 17.27 -12.20
C ARG A 326 -24.46 15.87 -11.89
N LEU A 327 -24.31 14.90 -12.80
CA LEU A 327 -24.76 13.53 -12.55
C LEU A 327 -24.10 12.91 -11.32
N TRP A 328 -22.80 13.18 -11.10
CA TRP A 328 -22.10 12.71 -9.92
C TRP A 328 -22.56 13.40 -8.65
N LEU A 329 -22.70 14.72 -8.68
CA LEU A 329 -23.11 15.50 -7.51
C LEU A 329 -24.56 15.20 -7.11
N ASP A 330 -25.47 15.12 -8.06
CA ASP A 330 -26.88 14.79 -7.82
C ASP A 330 -27.03 13.38 -7.21
N ASP A 331 -26.20 12.42 -7.65
CA ASP A 331 -26.17 11.07 -7.08
C ASP A 331 -25.67 11.07 -5.63
N PHE A 332 -24.59 11.81 -5.36
CA PHE A 332 -24.04 11.95 -4.01
C PHE A 332 -25.01 12.65 -3.06
N ASP A 333 -25.66 13.72 -3.50
CA ASP A 333 -26.69 14.42 -2.72
C ASP A 333 -27.88 13.51 -2.41
N ARG A 334 -28.34 12.74 -3.41
CA ARG A 334 -29.45 11.78 -3.24
C ARG A 334 -29.14 10.69 -2.20
N ARG A 335 -27.88 10.27 -2.09
CA ARG A 335 -27.41 9.28 -1.11
C ARG A 335 -27.01 9.90 0.24
N GLY A 336 -27.01 11.23 0.34
CA GLY A 336 -26.56 11.96 1.53
C GLY A 336 -25.06 11.83 1.79
N ILE A 337 -24.25 11.62 0.74
CA ILE A 337 -22.79 11.51 0.85
C ILE A 337 -22.20 12.90 1.08
N THR A 338 -21.61 13.10 2.26
CA THR A 338 -20.92 14.34 2.64
C THR A 338 -19.41 14.28 2.38
N GLY A 339 -18.87 13.08 2.13
CA GLY A 339 -17.46 12.88 1.78
C GLY A 339 -17.16 11.45 1.35
N VAL A 340 -15.99 11.25 0.77
CA VAL A 340 -15.46 9.92 0.45
C VAL A 340 -14.15 9.73 1.21
N GLY A 341 -14.12 8.72 2.08
CA GLY A 341 -12.93 8.34 2.82
C GLY A 341 -12.02 7.47 1.96
N PHE A 342 -10.72 7.72 2.04
CA PHE A 342 -9.67 6.89 1.46
C PHE A 342 -8.83 6.37 2.61
N GLY A 343 -8.55 5.08 2.59
CA GLY A 343 -7.83 4.52 3.70
C GLY A 343 -7.32 3.14 3.46
N TYR A 344 -6.67 2.68 4.50
CA TYR A 344 -6.05 1.40 4.53
C TYR A 344 -6.70 0.57 5.63
N VAL A 345 -6.88 -0.73 5.37
CA VAL A 345 -7.58 -1.63 6.27
C VAL A 345 -6.78 -2.90 6.48
N LEU A 346 -6.55 -3.25 7.74
CA LEU A 346 -6.03 -4.55 8.16
C LEU A 346 -7.16 -5.29 8.88
N LEU A 347 -7.51 -6.47 8.39
CA LEU A 347 -8.44 -7.37 9.06
C LEU A 347 -7.70 -8.65 9.45
N HIS A 348 -8.01 -9.21 10.60
CA HIS A 348 -7.32 -10.40 11.08
C HIS A 348 -8.32 -11.39 11.67
N ARG A 349 -8.17 -12.67 11.31
CA ARG A 349 -9.03 -13.75 11.78
C ARG A 349 -8.50 -14.33 13.10
N GLY A 350 -8.70 -13.56 14.16
CA GLY A 350 -8.40 -13.98 15.53
C GLY A 350 -9.41 -14.96 16.12
N GLN A 351 -9.05 -15.54 17.26
CA GLN A 351 -9.94 -16.32 18.12
C GLN A 351 -10.52 -15.43 19.21
N GLY A 352 -11.84 -15.54 19.46
CA GLY A 352 -12.52 -14.82 20.54
C GLY A 352 -13.27 -13.57 20.10
N VAL A 353 -13.40 -12.59 21.00
CA VAL A 353 -14.13 -11.35 20.72
C VAL A 353 -13.29 -10.44 19.82
N PRO A 354 -13.81 -9.96 18.69
CA PRO A 354 -13.03 -9.12 17.77
C PRO A 354 -12.62 -7.78 18.38
N VAL A 355 -11.37 -7.38 18.14
CA VAL A 355 -10.84 -6.07 18.53
C VAL A 355 -10.89 -5.14 17.34
N ARG A 356 -11.50 -3.96 17.51
CA ARG A 356 -11.68 -2.97 16.43
C ARG A 356 -11.05 -1.64 16.80
N ARG A 357 -10.26 -1.10 15.88
CA ARG A 357 -9.63 0.20 15.99
C ARG A 357 -9.84 1.01 14.73
N PHE A 358 -10.15 2.27 14.96
CA PHE A 358 -10.43 3.26 13.93
C PHE A 358 -9.47 4.43 14.15
N GLU A 359 -8.60 4.66 13.19
CA GLU A 359 -7.55 5.66 13.24
C GLU A 359 -7.86 6.80 12.27
N ASP A 360 -7.69 8.04 12.75
CA ASP A 360 -7.66 9.22 11.91
C ASP A 360 -6.21 9.58 11.62
N ALA A 361 -5.76 9.30 10.40
CA ALA A 361 -4.42 9.55 9.92
C ALA A 361 -4.45 10.61 8.81
N LEU A 362 -5.35 11.59 8.92
CA LEU A 362 -5.47 12.65 7.92
C LEU A 362 -4.18 13.47 7.81
N GLY A 363 -3.69 13.63 6.58
CA GLY A 363 -2.49 14.41 6.27
C GLY A 363 -1.17 13.66 6.47
N THR A 364 -1.20 12.36 6.74
CA THR A 364 0.01 11.53 6.77
C THR A 364 0.35 11.10 5.34
N ASP A 365 1.41 11.68 4.76
CA ASP A 365 1.86 11.36 3.39
C ASP A 365 2.62 10.03 3.30
N ARG A 366 2.92 9.39 4.45
CA ARG A 366 3.71 8.16 4.51
C ARG A 366 2.84 6.96 4.85
N ALA A 367 3.04 5.87 4.11
CA ALA A 367 2.50 4.57 4.48
C ALA A 367 3.26 4.05 5.71
N PRO A 368 2.58 3.42 6.68
CA PRO A 368 3.18 3.04 7.96
C PRO A 368 4.32 2.03 7.99
N GLY A 369 4.55 1.33 6.88
CA GLY A 369 5.50 0.24 6.83
C GLY A 369 4.89 -1.08 7.31
N SER A 370 5.46 -2.18 6.82
CA SER A 370 5.02 -3.54 7.15
C SER A 370 5.33 -3.94 8.58
N GLU A 371 6.42 -3.42 9.17
CA GLU A 371 6.77 -3.66 10.56
C GLU A 371 5.66 -3.18 11.50
N PHE A 372 5.04 -2.03 11.20
CA PHE A 372 3.95 -1.51 12.00
C PHE A 372 2.69 -2.37 11.88
N ALA A 373 2.41 -2.90 10.68
CA ALA A 373 1.31 -3.84 10.50
C ALA A 373 1.51 -5.12 11.34
N SER A 374 2.71 -5.71 11.35
CA SER A 374 3.04 -6.87 12.20
C SER A 374 2.95 -6.56 13.70
N HIS A 375 3.39 -5.37 14.13
CA HIS A 375 3.21 -4.90 15.52
C HIS A 375 1.73 -4.89 15.92
N LEU A 376 0.84 -4.41 15.05
CA LEU A 376 -0.58 -4.33 15.35
C LEU A 376 -1.26 -5.69 15.41
N LEU A 377 -0.83 -6.66 14.61
CA LEU A 377 -1.30 -8.04 14.76
C LEU A 377 -0.95 -8.61 16.14
N THR A 378 0.26 -8.31 16.63
CA THR A 378 0.67 -8.65 18.01
C THR A 378 -0.19 -7.93 19.04
N ALA A 379 -0.45 -6.63 18.84
CA ALA A 379 -1.29 -5.85 19.74
C ALA A 379 -2.73 -6.38 19.81
N PHE A 380 -3.31 -6.82 18.68
CA PHE A 380 -4.62 -7.48 18.66
C PHE A 380 -4.62 -8.78 19.45
N ALA A 381 -3.61 -9.63 19.26
CA ALA A 381 -3.49 -10.89 20.00
C ALA A 381 -3.42 -10.64 21.51
N ARG A 382 -2.68 -9.61 21.95
CA ARG A 382 -2.59 -9.23 23.36
C ARG A 382 -3.90 -8.67 23.92
N GLU A 383 -4.54 -7.75 23.20
CA GLU A 383 -5.82 -7.19 23.63
C GLU A 383 -6.87 -8.30 23.83
N ARG A 384 -6.93 -9.29 22.92
CA ARG A 384 -7.81 -10.46 23.07
C ARG A 384 -7.46 -11.34 24.26
N GLY A 385 -6.17 -11.44 24.61
CA GLY A 385 -5.69 -12.21 25.77
C GLY A 385 -6.01 -11.59 27.14
N GLY A 386 -6.82 -10.52 27.21
CA GLY A 386 -7.07 -9.75 28.43
C GLY A 386 -6.28 -8.43 28.49
N GLY A 387 -5.61 -8.07 27.40
CA GLY A 387 -4.75 -6.90 27.32
C GLY A 387 -3.46 -7.06 28.11
N LEU A 388 -2.65 -6.01 28.09
CA LEU A 388 -1.55 -5.84 29.03
C LEU A 388 -2.11 -5.36 30.36
N GLU A 389 -2.68 -6.26 31.17
CA GLU A 389 -3.05 -5.93 32.56
C GLU A 389 -1.86 -5.28 33.28
N ASP A 390 -2.11 -4.40 34.25
CA ASP A 390 -1.04 -3.66 34.94
C ASP A 390 0.08 -4.56 35.47
N THR A 391 -0.23 -5.77 35.93
CA THR A 391 0.76 -6.77 36.36
C THR A 391 1.65 -7.22 35.20
N ALA A 392 1.04 -7.66 34.09
CA ALA A 392 1.79 -8.10 32.90
C ALA A 392 2.56 -6.95 32.25
N LEU A 393 1.99 -5.74 32.22
CA LEU A 393 2.65 -4.56 31.69
C LEU A 393 3.89 -4.19 32.50
N LYS A 394 3.82 -4.28 33.83
CA LYS A 394 4.98 -4.04 34.72
C LYS A 394 6.12 -5.02 34.49
N GLU A 395 5.81 -6.26 34.13
CA GLU A 395 6.79 -7.31 33.83
C GLU A 395 7.32 -7.25 32.40
N ALA A 396 6.61 -6.56 31.50
CA ALA A 396 6.99 -6.43 30.10
C ALA A 396 8.33 -5.68 29.96
N ARG A 397 9.14 -6.16 29.01
CA ARG A 397 10.38 -5.54 28.58
C ARG A 397 10.15 -4.96 27.19
N LEU A 398 9.94 -3.66 27.15
CA LEU A 398 9.62 -2.95 25.91
C LEU A 398 10.84 -2.20 25.39
N VAL A 399 10.89 -2.04 24.08
CA VAL A 399 11.87 -1.25 23.36
C VAL A 399 11.18 -0.10 22.64
N VAL A 400 11.86 1.04 22.57
CA VAL A 400 11.51 2.11 21.63
C VAL A 400 11.95 1.68 20.23
N PRO A 401 11.04 1.66 19.23
CA PRO A 401 11.41 1.44 17.84
C PRO A 401 12.44 2.47 17.34
N HIS A 402 13.34 2.04 16.45
CA HIS A 402 14.45 2.86 15.96
C HIS A 402 14.01 4.13 15.20
N ASP A 403 12.78 4.15 14.72
CA ASP A 403 12.16 5.25 13.99
C ASP A 403 11.43 6.26 14.91
N VAL A 404 11.31 5.97 16.21
CA VAL A 404 10.72 6.91 17.17
C VAL A 404 11.76 7.94 17.60
N THR A 405 11.42 9.22 17.49
CA THR A 405 12.30 10.33 17.89
C THR A 405 11.64 11.24 18.93
N GLU A 406 12.45 12.00 19.64
CA GLU A 406 12.00 12.91 20.69
C GLU A 406 12.44 14.35 20.37
N GLU A 407 11.51 15.30 20.48
CA GLU A 407 11.75 16.74 20.34
C GLU A 407 11.42 17.46 21.65
N ARG A 408 12.27 18.42 22.04
CA ARG A 408 12.12 19.21 23.28
C ARG A 408 12.20 20.70 23.00
N PHE A 409 11.23 21.46 23.50
CA PHE A 409 11.22 22.92 23.42
C PHE A 409 11.54 23.54 24.78
N TYR A 410 12.52 24.44 24.81
CA TYR A 410 12.94 25.17 25.99
C TYR A 410 12.67 26.66 25.84
N THR A 411 12.34 27.33 26.94
CA THR A 411 12.56 28.78 27.01
C THR A 411 14.07 29.02 27.15
N PRO A 412 14.68 29.96 26.39
CA PRO A 412 16.10 30.26 26.55
C PRO A 412 16.49 30.53 28.02
N GLY A 413 17.42 29.73 28.55
CA GLY A 413 17.89 29.82 29.93
C GLY A 413 17.11 28.98 30.96
N ALA A 414 16.02 28.30 30.57
CA ALA A 414 15.32 27.35 31.43
C ALA A 414 16.08 26.02 31.52
N GLN A 415 16.03 25.38 32.70
CA GLN A 415 16.64 24.06 32.93
C GLN A 415 15.76 22.93 32.36
N ASP A 416 14.44 23.09 32.42
CA ASP A 416 13.47 22.08 31.99
C ASP A 416 12.73 22.49 30.70
N PRO A 417 12.36 21.51 29.86
CA PRO A 417 11.57 21.76 28.65
C PRO A 417 10.12 22.12 28.99
N GLN A 418 9.51 23.01 28.21
CA GLN A 418 8.08 23.33 28.28
C GLN A 418 7.20 22.33 27.51
N VAL A 419 7.78 21.72 26.48
CA VAL A 419 7.12 20.74 25.62
C VAL A 419 8.11 19.62 25.33
N ILE A 420 7.65 18.39 25.49
CA ILE A 420 8.31 17.18 25.02
C ILE A 420 7.34 16.48 24.06
N MET A 421 7.83 16.09 22.90
CA MET A 421 7.06 15.45 21.84
C MET A 421 7.75 14.15 21.45
N LEU A 422 6.99 13.06 21.38
CA LEU A 422 7.44 11.84 20.70
C LEU A 422 6.86 11.81 19.29
N HIS A 423 7.71 11.50 18.32
CA HIS A 423 7.35 11.39 16.91
C HIS A 423 7.57 9.95 16.46
N GLN A 424 6.59 9.40 15.77
CA GLN A 424 6.74 8.13 15.07
C GLN A 424 7.29 8.41 13.67
N GLY A 425 8.47 7.90 13.33
CA GLY A 425 9.09 8.07 12.02
C GLY A 425 8.47 7.16 10.95
N GLY A 426 8.11 5.94 11.33
CA GLY A 426 7.24 5.00 10.63
C GLY A 426 5.82 5.03 11.22
N GLY A 427 5.05 3.95 11.05
CA GLY A 427 3.67 3.95 11.55
C GLY A 427 2.77 4.97 10.83
N VAL A 428 1.63 5.33 11.42
CA VAL A 428 0.80 6.42 10.86
C VAL A 428 1.37 7.82 11.19
N GLY A 429 2.67 7.94 11.46
CA GLY A 429 3.34 9.22 11.65
C GLY A 429 2.85 10.03 12.84
N ARG A 430 2.45 9.37 13.94
CA ARG A 430 1.85 10.05 15.10
C ARG A 430 2.83 10.98 15.79
N GLN A 431 2.28 12.03 16.38
CA GLN A 431 2.98 12.96 17.25
C GLN A 431 2.20 13.10 18.54
N ILE A 432 2.83 12.81 19.67
CA ILE A 432 2.17 12.86 20.97
C ILE A 432 2.98 13.71 21.96
N ARG A 433 2.28 14.62 22.63
CA ARG A 433 2.87 15.38 23.71
C ARG A 433 2.98 14.49 24.94
N VAL A 434 4.17 14.43 25.51
CA VAL A 434 4.46 13.69 26.74
C VAL A 434 5.02 14.64 27.79
N ASP A 435 4.97 14.22 29.05
CA ASP A 435 5.69 14.90 30.14
C ASP A 435 7.04 14.23 30.38
N THR A 436 7.80 14.80 31.30
CA THR A 436 9.14 14.34 31.67
C THR A 436 9.15 12.89 32.14
N ALA A 437 8.13 12.44 32.87
CA ALA A 437 8.07 11.09 33.41
C ALA A 437 7.86 10.05 32.30
N LEU A 438 6.88 10.28 31.41
CA LEU A 438 6.62 9.37 30.30
C LEU A 438 7.75 9.40 29.25
N ALA A 439 8.34 10.57 28.98
CA ALA A 439 9.52 10.68 28.11
C ALA A 439 10.73 9.93 28.69
N GLY A 440 10.99 10.10 29.99
CA GLY A 440 12.04 9.38 30.69
C GLY A 440 11.82 7.87 30.68
N LEU A 441 10.57 7.42 30.82
CA LEU A 441 10.22 6.00 30.73
C LEU A 441 10.47 5.46 29.32
N ALA A 442 9.98 6.14 28.29
CA ALA A 442 10.23 5.75 26.91
C ALA A 442 11.73 5.70 26.62
N GLY A 443 12.49 6.74 26.99
CA GLY A 443 13.94 6.78 26.81
C GLY A 443 14.72 5.68 27.53
N ALA A 444 14.14 5.07 28.57
CA ALA A 444 14.71 3.92 29.30
C ALA A 444 14.21 2.56 28.79
N CYS A 445 13.31 2.52 27.80
CA CYS A 445 12.82 1.28 27.19
C CYS A 445 13.81 0.81 26.11
N ASP A 446 14.83 0.08 26.54
CA ASP A 446 15.85 -0.58 25.70
C ASP A 446 15.71 -2.12 25.69
N GLY A 447 14.69 -2.65 26.36
CA GLY A 447 14.44 -4.08 26.51
C GLY A 447 15.19 -4.74 27.67
N GLU A 448 16.09 -4.04 28.36
CA GLU A 448 16.87 -4.60 29.47
C GLU A 448 16.15 -4.54 30.82
N LEU A 449 15.29 -3.54 31.03
CA LEU A 449 14.52 -3.36 32.26
C LEU A 449 13.03 -3.61 32.03
N ALA A 450 12.37 -4.20 33.01
CA ALA A 450 10.91 -4.31 33.01
C ALA A 450 10.29 -2.93 33.29
N ILE A 451 9.12 -2.64 32.74
CA ILE A 451 8.43 -1.34 32.94
C ILE A 451 8.31 -0.97 34.43
N GLY A 452 7.97 -1.93 35.31
CA GLY A 452 7.87 -1.67 36.75
C GLY A 452 9.20 -1.30 37.41
N GLN A 453 10.33 -1.77 36.86
CA GLN A 453 11.67 -1.39 37.32
C GLN A 453 12.02 0.03 36.87
N ILE A 454 11.67 0.38 35.62
CA ILE A 454 11.85 1.73 35.07
C ILE A 454 11.05 2.75 35.89
N ILE A 455 9.77 2.46 36.17
CA ILE A 455 8.92 3.32 37.01
C ILE A 455 9.52 3.49 38.41
N GLY A 456 10.04 2.41 39.01
CA GLY A 456 10.71 2.47 40.31
C GLY A 456 12.00 3.30 40.31
N ALA A 457 12.75 3.32 39.22
CA ALA A 457 13.92 4.19 39.10
C ALA A 457 13.51 5.66 38.91
N LEU A 458 12.50 5.92 38.09
CA LEU A 458 11.96 7.26 37.86
C LEU A 458 11.35 7.87 39.14
N SER A 459 10.70 7.07 39.98
CA SER A 459 10.15 7.58 41.25
C SER A 459 11.25 8.13 42.17
N VAL A 460 12.44 7.51 42.16
CA VAL A 460 13.61 8.01 42.91
C VAL A 460 14.19 9.27 42.26
N LEU A 461 14.30 9.30 40.93
CA LEU A 461 14.86 10.45 40.20
C LEU A 461 13.99 11.70 40.28
N LEU A 462 12.67 11.52 40.31
CA LEU A 462 11.69 12.60 40.34
C LEU A 462 11.20 12.96 41.75
N ASP A 463 11.73 12.30 42.80
CA ASP A 463 11.26 12.42 44.19
C ASP A 463 9.74 12.28 44.33
N ALA A 464 9.18 11.27 43.66
CA ALA A 464 7.74 11.02 43.54
C ALA A 464 7.34 9.69 44.22
N ASP A 465 6.08 9.58 44.68
CA ASP A 465 5.56 8.32 45.18
C ASP A 465 5.43 7.28 44.05
N LYS A 466 6.00 6.09 44.27
CA LYS A 466 6.01 5.02 43.28
C LYS A 466 4.60 4.55 42.90
N GLY A 467 3.68 4.44 43.86
CA GLY A 467 2.32 3.97 43.62
C GLY A 467 1.45 4.99 42.89
N GLU A 468 1.70 6.29 43.11
CA GLU A 468 1.12 7.37 42.31
C GLU A 468 1.65 7.34 40.87
N LEU A 469 2.97 7.24 40.71
CA LEU A 469 3.61 7.22 39.39
C LEU A 469 3.21 5.98 38.57
N GLU A 470 3.06 4.81 39.20
CA GLU A 470 2.54 3.60 38.53
C GLU A 470 1.12 3.82 38.00
N ARG A 471 0.21 4.37 38.81
CA ARG A 471 -1.19 4.64 38.40
C ARG A 471 -1.28 5.65 37.26
N GLU A 472 -0.35 6.60 37.21
CA GLU A 472 -0.27 7.59 36.14
C GLU A 472 0.32 7.00 34.84
N LEU A 473 1.45 6.30 34.94
CA LEU A 473 2.22 5.89 33.77
C LEU A 473 1.68 4.63 33.10
N LEU A 474 1.19 3.63 33.85
CA LEU A 474 0.78 2.34 33.24
C LEU A 474 -0.29 2.47 32.15
N PRO A 475 -1.37 3.26 32.32
CA PRO A 475 -2.34 3.49 31.24
C PRO A 475 -1.69 4.10 29.98
N ARG A 476 -0.77 5.05 30.18
CA ARG A 476 -0.13 5.77 29.07
C ARG A 476 0.92 4.92 28.36
N VAL A 477 1.66 4.08 29.09
CA VAL A 477 2.57 3.09 28.50
C VAL A 477 1.80 2.08 27.66
N ARG A 478 0.61 1.65 28.12
CA ARG A 478 -0.27 0.80 27.33
C ARG A 478 -0.69 1.47 26.03
N ASP A 479 -1.03 2.76 26.08
CA ASP A 479 -1.34 3.54 24.87
C ASP A 479 -0.12 3.66 23.94
N LEU A 480 1.08 3.93 24.48
CA LEU A 480 2.33 3.97 23.70
C LEU A 480 2.60 2.63 23.02
N TYR A 481 2.40 1.51 23.73
CA TYR A 481 2.53 0.17 23.16
C TYR A 481 1.53 -0.04 22.02
N TRP A 482 0.25 0.25 22.25
CA TRP A 482 -0.79 0.07 21.23
C TRP A 482 -0.52 0.91 19.97
N GLN A 483 -0.07 2.15 20.16
CA GLN A 483 0.25 3.08 19.08
C GLN A 483 1.57 2.75 18.36
N GLY A 484 2.37 1.82 18.90
CA GLY A 484 3.68 1.42 18.38
C GLY A 484 4.79 2.42 18.64
N PHE A 485 4.66 3.27 19.67
CA PHE A 485 5.79 4.01 20.25
C PHE A 485 6.67 3.11 21.13
N LEU A 486 6.11 2.00 21.60
CA LEU A 486 6.82 0.93 22.30
C LEU A 486 6.43 -0.42 21.67
N ARG A 487 7.39 -1.34 21.60
CA ARG A 487 7.16 -2.72 21.14
C ARG A 487 7.92 -3.71 22.01
N GLU A 488 7.61 -4.99 21.90
CA GLU A 488 8.42 -6.02 22.56
C GLU A 488 9.76 -6.21 21.84
N THR A 489 10.77 -6.70 22.56
CA THR A 489 12.00 -7.21 21.96
C THR A 489 11.65 -8.38 21.03
N ALA A 490 12.20 -8.37 19.81
CA ALA A 490 11.78 -9.17 18.65
C ALA A 490 11.94 -10.71 18.75
N ASP A 491 12.01 -11.30 19.94
CA ASP A 491 12.28 -12.74 20.12
C ASP A 491 11.05 -13.63 20.22
N SER A 492 9.88 -13.14 19.84
CA SER A 492 8.77 -14.00 19.45
C SER A 492 7.92 -13.24 18.44
N PRO A 493 8.19 -13.35 17.12
CA PRO A 493 7.09 -13.20 16.20
C PRO A 493 6.01 -14.15 16.72
N VAL A 494 4.83 -13.62 17.04
CA VAL A 494 3.66 -14.47 17.22
C VAL A 494 3.56 -15.21 15.90
N ARG A 495 4.06 -16.45 15.87
CA ARG A 495 3.88 -17.33 14.72
C ARG A 495 2.41 -17.66 14.73
N PHE A 496 1.67 -16.98 13.86
CA PHE A 496 0.27 -17.23 13.61
C PHE A 496 0.09 -18.64 13.04
#